data_AF-A0AAP0AW32-F1
#
_entry.id   AF-A0AAP0AW32-F1
#
_cell.length_a   1.000
_cell.length_b   1.000
_cell.length_c   1.000
_cell.angle_alpha   90.00
_cell.angle_beta   90.00
_cell.angle_gamma   90.00
#
_symmetry.space_group_name_H-M   'P 1'
#
loop_
_entity.id
_entity.type
_entity.pdbx_description
1 polymer ?
#
loop_
_entity_poly.entity_id
_entity_poly.type
_entity_poly.pdbx_seq_one_letter_code
_entity_poly.pdbx_strand_id
1 'polypeptide(L)'
;MIAAGNSLALNRGIQEQQIVPARYRQEFLPIAWEEIHLRSIFPIQYFSIGASLIPFIEHNDVNRALMSSNMPRQAVSLSRSEKCIVGTGLEGQTALDSGIPALAKRRGKIIYTDTHKIIFSSNGDTLSISLVMYQRSNKNTCMHQKTQVRRGKYIKKGQILAGGAATAGGKLALGKNVLVAYMPWEGYNFEDAVLISERLVYEDIYTSFQIRKYEIKTHVIQYKRILKMQY
;
A
#
# COMPACT_ATOMS: atom_id res chain seq x y z
N MET A 1 29.95 0.04 19.08
CA MET A 1 29.23 -1.26 19.13
C MET A 1 27.73 -0.97 19.04
N ILE A 2 26.97 -1.79 18.30
CA ILE A 2 25.53 -1.57 18.10
C ILE A 2 24.77 -2.73 18.74
N ALA A 3 23.95 -2.47 19.76
CA ALA A 3 23.11 -3.50 20.38
C ALA A 3 22.06 -4.06 19.41
N ALA A 4 21.94 -5.39 19.37
CA ALA A 4 20.93 -6.11 18.60
C ALA A 4 19.65 -6.26 19.44
N GLY A 5 18.73 -5.29 19.33
CA GLY A 5 17.38 -5.41 19.91
C GLY A 5 16.87 -4.17 20.65
N ASN A 6 15.60 -4.25 21.07
CA ASN A 6 14.94 -3.21 21.87
C ASN A 6 14.82 -3.57 23.37
N SER A 7 15.56 -4.57 23.87
CA SER A 7 15.35 -5.19 25.18
C SER A 7 15.46 -4.26 26.41
N LEU A 8 15.87 -3.00 26.25
CA LEU A 8 16.20 -2.09 27.36
C LEU A 8 15.46 -0.75 27.32
N ALA A 9 14.27 -0.64 26.72
CA ALA A 9 13.58 0.65 26.60
C ALA A 9 12.51 0.94 27.66
N LEU A 10 12.04 -0.07 28.41
CA LEU A 10 10.80 0.09 29.17
C LEU A 10 10.96 0.47 30.64
N ASN A 11 12.12 0.27 31.27
CA ASN A 11 12.31 0.67 32.67
C ASN A 11 13.71 1.23 32.91
N ARG A 12 13.79 2.52 33.24
CA ARG A 12 15.03 3.18 33.71
C ARG A 12 15.63 2.56 34.98
N GLY A 13 14.91 1.65 35.64
CA GLY A 13 15.32 1.00 36.89
C GLY A 13 15.66 -0.48 36.79
N ILE A 14 15.61 -1.12 35.61
CA ILE A 14 15.94 -2.55 35.48
C ILE A 14 17.32 -2.68 34.86
N GLN A 15 18.29 -2.93 35.74
CA GLN A 15 19.71 -3.12 35.46
C GLN A 15 20.05 -4.62 35.27
N GLU A 16 19.12 -5.42 34.72
CA GLU A 16 19.18 -6.88 34.83
C GLU A 16 19.86 -7.61 33.66
N GLN A 17 20.31 -6.91 32.60
CA GLN A 17 21.17 -7.52 31.57
C GLN A 17 22.54 -6.84 31.53
N GLN A 18 23.49 -7.41 32.29
CA GLN A 18 24.90 -7.02 32.23
C GLN A 18 25.54 -7.31 30.87
N ILE A 19 24.97 -8.22 30.07
CA ILE A 19 25.53 -8.66 28.79
C ILE A 19 24.44 -8.63 27.72
N VAL A 20 24.68 -7.91 26.63
CA VAL A 20 23.74 -7.76 25.51
C VAL A 20 24.43 -8.18 24.21
N PRO A 21 23.75 -8.92 23.31
CA PRO A 21 24.29 -9.19 21.99
C PRO A 21 24.45 -7.88 21.22
N ALA A 22 25.67 -7.58 20.81
CA ALA A 22 25.98 -6.40 20.02
C ALA A 22 26.81 -6.77 18.80
N ARG A 23 26.62 -5.99 17.73
CA ARG A 23 27.38 -6.12 16.50
C ARG A 23 28.61 -5.20 16.56
N TYR A 24 29.78 -5.79 16.38
CA TYR A 24 31.06 -5.07 16.27
C TYR A 24 31.88 -5.66 15.13
N ARG A 25 32.37 -4.82 14.21
CA ARG A 25 33.16 -5.24 13.04
C ARG A 25 32.58 -6.46 12.29
N GLN A 26 31.26 -6.44 12.09
CA GLN A 26 30.46 -7.49 11.43
C GLN A 26 30.22 -8.79 12.24
N GLU A 27 30.83 -8.95 13.41
CA GLU A 27 30.61 -10.10 14.29
C GLU A 27 29.57 -9.79 15.37
N PHE A 28 28.86 -10.82 15.83
CA PHE A 28 27.93 -10.75 16.95
C PHE A 28 28.65 -11.22 18.21
N LEU A 29 28.79 -10.30 19.18
CA LEU A 29 29.51 -10.55 20.42
C LEU A 29 28.61 -10.21 21.62
N PRO A 30 28.65 -11.01 22.70
CA PRO A 30 28.08 -10.61 23.98
C PRO A 30 28.97 -9.52 24.61
N ILE A 31 28.43 -8.31 24.78
CA ILE A 31 29.18 -7.14 25.27
C ILE A 31 28.46 -6.54 26.48
N ALA A 32 29.25 -5.98 27.41
CA ALA A 32 28.72 -5.30 28.57
C ALA A 32 27.89 -4.06 28.19
N TRP A 33 26.80 -3.79 28.90
CA TRP A 33 25.90 -2.69 28.54
C TRP A 33 26.60 -1.32 28.51
N GLU A 34 27.58 -1.11 29.39
CA GLU A 34 28.36 0.11 29.53
C GLU A 34 29.22 0.42 28.29
N GLU A 35 29.60 -0.62 27.52
CA GLU A 35 30.44 -0.48 26.33
C GLU A 35 29.61 -0.24 25.05
N ILE A 36 28.28 -0.22 25.15
CA ILE A 36 27.39 -0.03 24.00
C ILE A 36 27.23 1.45 23.67
N HIS A 37 27.72 1.85 22.50
CA HIS A 37 27.61 3.23 22.02
C HIS A 37 26.28 3.55 21.34
N LEU A 38 25.67 2.57 20.66
CA LEU A 38 24.48 2.77 19.83
C LEU A 38 23.52 1.60 19.98
N ARG A 39 22.23 1.86 19.73
CA ARG A 39 21.17 0.87 19.83
C ARG A 39 20.18 0.97 18.67
N SER A 40 19.66 -0.19 18.26
CA SER A 40 18.55 -0.28 17.32
C SER A 40 17.26 0.29 17.93
N ILE A 41 16.59 1.19 17.20
CA ILE A 41 15.35 1.84 17.65
C ILE A 41 14.16 0.89 17.41
N PHE A 42 14.08 0.31 16.22
CA PHE A 42 13.00 -0.60 15.83
C PHE A 42 13.55 -1.84 15.12
N PRO A 43 13.08 -3.05 15.49
CA PRO A 43 13.45 -4.28 14.78
C PRO A 43 13.15 -4.24 13.28
N ILE A 44 12.10 -3.51 12.88
CA ILE A 44 11.66 -3.47 11.48
C ILE A 44 12.56 -2.63 10.56
N GLN A 45 13.52 -1.86 11.11
CA GLN A 45 14.39 -0.96 10.35
C GLN A 45 15.28 -1.68 9.31
N TYR A 46 15.49 -2.99 9.48
CA TYR A 46 16.27 -3.80 8.55
C TYR A 46 15.48 -4.22 7.30
N PHE A 47 14.15 -4.09 7.34
CA PHE A 47 13.27 -4.53 6.28
C PHE A 47 12.81 -3.37 5.40
N SER A 48 12.64 -3.65 4.11
CA SER A 48 11.99 -2.71 3.19
C SER A 48 10.51 -2.57 3.52
N ILE A 49 9.86 -1.47 3.11
CA ILE A 49 8.43 -1.27 3.38
C ILE A 49 7.54 -2.43 2.90
N GLY A 50 7.90 -3.08 1.80
CA GLY A 50 7.16 -4.24 1.30
C GLY A 50 7.27 -5.45 2.21
N ALA A 51 8.48 -5.74 2.71
CA ALA A 51 8.71 -6.82 3.67
C ALA A 51 8.08 -6.51 5.03
N SER A 52 8.16 -5.24 5.48
CA SER A 52 7.59 -4.79 6.75
C SER A 52 6.06 -4.84 6.80
N LEU A 53 5.38 -5.02 5.66
CA LEU A 53 3.92 -5.20 5.58
C LEU A 53 3.49 -6.67 5.70
N ILE A 54 4.44 -7.62 5.72
CA ILE A 54 4.15 -9.04 5.86
C ILE A 54 3.95 -9.35 7.36
N PRO A 55 2.75 -9.76 7.79
CA PRO A 55 2.55 -10.20 9.17
C PRO A 55 3.30 -11.53 9.40
N PHE A 56 3.83 -11.70 10.61
CA PHE A 56 4.56 -12.91 11.01
C PHE A 56 5.78 -13.22 10.12
N ILE A 57 6.47 -12.21 9.60
CA ILE A 57 7.64 -12.39 8.73
C ILE A 57 8.75 -13.21 9.41
N GLU A 58 8.86 -13.13 10.72
CA GLU A 58 9.82 -13.88 11.54
C GLU A 58 9.60 -15.40 11.50
N HIS A 59 8.40 -15.86 11.10
CA HIS A 59 8.07 -17.28 10.94
C HIS A 59 8.22 -17.78 9.49
N ASN A 60 8.62 -16.91 8.56
CA ASN A 60 8.79 -17.26 7.15
C ASN A 60 10.27 -17.48 6.81
N ASP A 61 10.56 -18.42 5.92
CA ASP A 61 11.89 -18.53 5.34
C ASP A 61 12.21 -17.34 4.42
N VAL A 62 13.51 -17.14 4.17
CA VAL A 62 14.01 -15.98 3.41
C VAL A 62 13.44 -15.93 1.99
N ASN A 63 13.28 -17.07 1.32
CA ASN A 63 12.80 -17.11 -0.06
C ASN A 63 11.31 -16.78 -0.13
N ARG A 64 10.49 -17.34 0.78
CA ARG A 64 9.07 -16.98 0.90
C ARG A 64 8.87 -15.52 1.28
N ALA A 65 9.66 -14.99 2.21
CA ALA A 65 9.61 -13.58 2.58
C ALA A 65 9.97 -12.67 1.38
N LEU A 66 10.99 -13.03 0.59
CA LEU A 66 11.37 -12.32 -0.62
C LEU A 66 10.23 -12.32 -1.65
N MET A 67 9.65 -13.48 -1.96
CA MET A 67 8.52 -13.60 -2.87
C MET A 67 7.31 -12.79 -2.38
N SER A 68 6.98 -12.90 -1.09
CA SER A 68 5.88 -12.20 -0.44
C SER A 68 6.06 -10.68 -0.40
N SER A 69 7.30 -10.18 -0.45
CA SER A 69 7.56 -8.73 -0.56
C SER A 69 7.37 -8.21 -2.00
N ASN A 70 7.46 -9.10 -3.00
CA ASN A 70 7.39 -8.76 -4.42
C ASN A 70 5.96 -8.86 -4.98
N MET A 71 5.22 -9.90 -4.59
CA MET A 71 3.87 -10.17 -5.09
C MET A 71 2.87 -9.03 -4.83
N PRO A 72 2.82 -8.37 -3.65
CA PRO A 72 1.90 -7.26 -3.41
C PRO A 72 2.11 -6.06 -4.35
N ARG A 73 3.33 -5.88 -4.89
CA ARG A 73 3.64 -4.80 -5.86
C ARG A 73 3.00 -5.03 -7.24
N GLN A 74 2.55 -6.25 -7.49
CA GLN A 74 1.86 -6.65 -8.72
C GLN A 74 0.34 -6.71 -8.54
N ALA A 75 -0.15 -6.56 -7.29
CA ALA A 75 -1.58 -6.56 -7.01
C ALA A 75 -2.29 -5.43 -7.78
N VAL A 76 -3.44 -5.77 -8.36
CA VAL A 76 -4.31 -4.83 -9.07
C VAL A 76 -5.38 -4.33 -8.10
N SER A 77 -5.74 -3.04 -8.22
CA SER A 77 -6.81 -2.47 -7.42
C SER A 77 -8.16 -3.12 -7.73
N LEU A 78 -8.81 -3.60 -6.68
CA LEU A 78 -10.16 -4.17 -6.76
C LEU A 78 -11.22 -3.06 -6.79
N SER A 79 -12.39 -3.38 -7.32
CA SER A 79 -13.59 -2.52 -7.27
C SER A 79 -13.96 -2.18 -5.83
N ARG A 80 -13.83 -3.16 -4.92
CA ARG A 80 -14.15 -3.02 -3.49
C ARG A 80 -13.02 -3.58 -2.62
N SER A 81 -12.00 -2.77 -2.34
CA SER A 81 -10.95 -3.14 -1.38
C SER A 81 -11.46 -3.25 0.06
N GLU A 82 -10.79 -4.08 0.86
CA GLU A 82 -11.07 -4.25 2.28
C GLU A 82 -9.79 -4.13 3.11
N LYS A 83 -9.91 -3.55 4.31
CA LYS A 83 -8.78 -3.50 5.25
C LYS A 83 -8.38 -4.93 5.63
N CYS A 84 -7.08 -5.18 5.74
CA CYS A 84 -6.60 -6.47 6.24
C CYS A 84 -7.09 -6.69 7.69
N ILE A 85 -7.55 -7.92 7.99
CA ILE A 85 -7.89 -8.30 9.38
C ILE A 85 -6.60 -8.42 10.20
N VAL A 86 -5.57 -9.04 9.62
CA VAL A 86 -4.24 -9.17 10.20
C VAL A 86 -3.29 -8.24 9.44
N GLY A 87 -2.65 -7.32 10.14
CA GLY A 87 -1.71 -6.36 9.58
C GLY A 87 -0.59 -6.03 10.56
N THR A 88 0.35 -5.21 10.10
CA THR A 88 1.58 -4.82 10.81
C THR A 88 1.47 -3.46 11.49
N GLY A 89 0.45 -2.66 11.12
CA GLY A 89 0.24 -1.30 11.59
C GLY A 89 0.86 -0.23 10.67
N LEU A 90 1.74 -0.63 9.75
CA LEU A 90 2.37 0.28 8.79
C LEU A 90 1.45 0.66 7.61
N GLU A 91 0.32 -0.02 7.43
CA GLU A 91 -0.59 0.16 6.29
C GLU A 91 -1.14 1.59 6.20
N GLY A 92 -1.34 2.24 7.36
CA GLY A 92 -1.79 3.63 7.42
C GLY A 92 -0.74 4.60 6.92
N GLN A 93 0.50 4.44 7.41
CA GLN A 93 1.62 5.29 7.00
C GLN A 93 1.96 5.08 5.52
N THR A 94 2.01 3.83 5.04
CA THR A 94 2.24 3.52 3.63
C THR A 94 1.18 4.12 2.72
N ALA A 95 -0.10 4.08 3.11
CA ALA A 95 -1.17 4.70 2.33
C ALA A 95 -1.02 6.23 2.28
N LEU A 96 -0.68 6.87 3.39
CA LEU A 96 -0.46 8.32 3.46
C LEU A 96 0.72 8.75 2.59
N ASP A 97 1.86 8.07 2.72
CA ASP A 97 3.11 8.42 2.04
C ASP A 97 3.08 8.12 0.54
N SER A 98 2.16 7.24 0.10
CA SER A 98 1.96 6.97 -1.33
C SER A 98 1.48 8.16 -2.16
N GLY A 99 0.90 9.18 -1.51
CA GLY A 99 0.29 10.33 -2.19
C GLY A 99 -1.00 10.02 -2.96
N ILE A 100 -1.51 8.78 -2.87
CA ILE A 100 -2.76 8.35 -3.52
C ILE A 100 -4.00 8.94 -2.84
N PRO A 101 -4.11 9.00 -1.49
CA PRO A 101 -5.26 9.63 -0.83
C PRO A 101 -5.23 11.15 -0.94
N ALA A 102 -6.41 11.79 -1.00
CA ALA A 102 -6.52 13.25 -0.98
C ALA A 102 -6.48 13.76 0.47
N LEU A 103 -5.47 14.58 0.79
CA LEU A 103 -5.23 15.10 2.14
C LEU A 103 -5.70 16.55 2.32
N ALA A 104 -6.16 16.88 3.54
CA ALA A 104 -6.49 18.23 3.93
C ALA A 104 -5.23 19.08 4.14
N LYS A 105 -4.98 20.08 3.27
CA LYS A 105 -3.85 21.01 3.43
C LYS A 105 -4.02 21.99 4.60
N ARG A 106 -5.26 22.30 4.97
CA ARG A 106 -5.63 23.22 6.06
C ARG A 106 -6.76 22.63 6.90
N ARG A 107 -6.87 23.09 8.15
CA ARG A 107 -8.02 22.78 9.01
C ARG A 107 -9.25 23.56 8.54
N GLY A 108 -10.45 23.03 8.76
CA GLY A 108 -11.66 23.70 8.27
C GLY A 108 -12.94 22.92 8.51
N LYS A 109 -14.05 23.43 7.97
CA LYS A 109 -15.36 22.76 7.98
C LYS A 109 -15.79 22.42 6.56
N ILE A 110 -16.21 21.18 6.34
CA ILE A 110 -16.68 20.74 5.03
C ILE A 110 -18.02 21.41 4.72
N ILE A 111 -18.07 22.16 3.61
CA ILE A 111 -19.27 22.84 3.14
C ILE A 111 -20.06 21.92 2.23
N TYR A 112 -19.36 21.24 1.32
CA TYR A 112 -19.95 20.42 0.27
C TYR A 112 -18.99 19.30 -0.17
N THR A 113 -19.55 18.14 -0.50
CA THR A 113 -18.82 16.97 -0.97
C THR A 113 -19.51 16.43 -2.20
N ASP A 114 -18.76 16.29 -3.28
CA ASP A 114 -19.18 15.68 -4.53
C ASP A 114 -18.31 14.46 -4.84
N THR A 115 -18.63 13.77 -5.94
CA THR A 115 -17.77 12.75 -6.53
C THR A 115 -16.49 13.34 -7.11
N HIS A 116 -16.57 14.53 -7.74
CA HIS A 116 -15.44 15.16 -8.42
C HIS A 116 -14.63 16.13 -7.56
N LYS A 117 -15.21 16.67 -6.48
CA LYS A 117 -14.54 17.68 -5.66
C LYS A 117 -15.05 17.72 -4.22
N ILE A 118 -14.18 18.15 -3.31
CA ILE A 118 -14.50 18.44 -1.91
C ILE A 118 -14.28 19.92 -1.66
N ILE A 119 -15.28 20.60 -1.11
CA ILE A 119 -15.21 22.03 -0.78
C ILE A 119 -15.30 22.21 0.74
N PHE A 120 -14.33 22.93 1.30
CA PHE A 120 -14.28 23.23 2.73
C PHE A 120 -13.92 24.70 2.99
N SER A 121 -14.45 25.24 4.07
CA SER A 121 -14.11 26.58 4.56
C SER A 121 -12.96 26.49 5.56
N SER A 122 -11.96 27.36 5.41
CA SER A 122 -10.82 27.49 6.31
C SER A 122 -10.54 28.98 6.56
N ASN A 123 -10.73 29.45 7.80
CA ASN A 123 -10.47 30.84 8.21
C ASN A 123 -11.16 31.91 7.31
N GLY A 124 -12.38 31.65 6.82
CA GLY A 124 -13.11 32.56 5.95
C GLY A 124 -12.95 32.28 4.45
N ASP A 125 -11.86 31.61 4.05
CA ASP A 125 -11.65 31.21 2.65
C ASP A 125 -12.37 29.91 2.31
N THR A 126 -12.88 29.81 1.08
CA THR A 126 -13.42 28.56 0.53
C THR A 126 -12.37 27.90 -0.35
N LEU A 127 -11.99 26.67 0.00
CA LEU A 127 -11.00 25.87 -0.71
C LEU A 127 -11.65 24.65 -1.35
N SER A 128 -11.27 24.34 -2.59
CA SER A 128 -11.72 23.17 -3.33
C SER A 128 -10.57 22.21 -3.62
N ILE A 129 -10.79 20.92 -3.38
CA ILE A 129 -9.89 19.83 -3.75
C ILE A 129 -10.58 18.99 -4.82
N SER A 130 -10.00 18.92 -6.03
CA SER A 130 -10.47 18.04 -7.09
C SER A 130 -10.04 16.60 -6.83
N LEU A 131 -10.94 15.66 -7.10
CA LEU A 131 -10.72 14.23 -6.94
C LEU A 131 -10.48 13.57 -8.30
N VAL A 132 -9.65 12.55 -8.29
CA VAL A 132 -9.37 11.71 -9.47
C VAL A 132 -10.52 10.73 -9.66
N MET A 133 -11.17 10.78 -10.82
CA MET A 133 -12.33 9.94 -11.14
C MET A 133 -12.05 9.12 -12.41
N TYR A 134 -12.06 7.79 -12.27
CA TYR A 134 -11.91 6.83 -13.38
C TYR A 134 -10.76 7.14 -14.34
N GLN A 135 -9.62 7.57 -13.79
CA GLN A 135 -8.44 7.88 -14.59
C GLN A 135 -7.62 6.61 -14.81
N ARG A 136 -7.00 6.51 -15.99
CA ARG A 136 -6.12 5.41 -16.35
C ARG A 136 -4.74 5.56 -15.69
N SER A 137 -4.23 4.48 -15.11
CA SER A 137 -2.83 4.37 -14.69
C SER A 137 -1.91 3.89 -15.82
N ASN A 138 -0.59 3.98 -15.60
CA ASN A 138 0.40 3.46 -16.55
C ASN A 138 0.28 1.94 -16.79
N LYS A 139 -0.24 1.19 -15.82
CA LYS A 139 -0.47 -0.26 -15.93
C LYS A 139 -1.90 -0.61 -16.38
N ASN A 140 -2.61 0.33 -17.01
CA ASN A 140 -3.99 0.17 -17.48
C ASN A 140 -5.03 -0.05 -16.36
N THR A 141 -4.68 0.16 -15.09
CA THR A 141 -5.62 0.02 -13.97
C THR A 141 -6.42 1.30 -13.76
N CYS A 142 -7.57 1.18 -13.09
CA CYS A 142 -8.40 2.32 -12.74
C CYS A 142 -7.89 3.03 -11.47
N MET A 143 -7.63 4.33 -11.58
CA MET A 143 -7.39 5.26 -10.49
C MET A 143 -8.69 6.00 -10.19
N HIS A 144 -9.23 5.79 -9.00
CA HIS A 144 -10.46 6.42 -8.54
C HIS A 144 -10.34 6.77 -7.07
N GLN A 145 -10.70 8.00 -6.72
CA GLN A 145 -10.73 8.50 -5.36
C GLN A 145 -12.18 8.62 -4.88
N LYS A 146 -12.45 8.03 -3.72
CA LYS A 146 -13.76 8.06 -3.07
C LYS A 146 -13.71 8.90 -1.80
N THR A 147 -14.64 9.84 -1.68
CA THR A 147 -14.80 10.67 -0.47
C THR A 147 -15.08 9.81 0.76
N GLN A 148 -14.39 10.10 1.87
CA GLN A 148 -14.59 9.44 3.16
C GLN A 148 -15.23 10.36 4.21
N VAL A 149 -15.37 11.64 3.89
CA VAL A 149 -15.87 12.67 4.79
C VAL A 149 -17.30 13.08 4.42
N ARG A 150 -18.07 13.48 5.44
CA ARG A 150 -19.45 13.95 5.29
C ARG A 150 -19.51 15.47 5.43
N ARG A 151 -20.53 16.07 4.81
CA ARG A 151 -20.86 17.51 4.94
C ARG A 151 -20.97 17.92 6.42
N GLY A 152 -20.49 19.11 6.75
CA GLY A 152 -20.58 19.69 8.09
C GLY A 152 -19.51 19.23 9.09
N LYS A 153 -18.72 18.20 8.76
CA LYS A 153 -17.64 17.72 9.65
C LYS A 153 -16.44 18.67 9.63
N TYR A 154 -15.83 18.86 10.80
CA TYR A 154 -14.56 19.59 10.93
C TYR A 154 -13.39 18.67 10.61
N ILE A 155 -12.42 19.21 9.85
CA ILE A 155 -11.22 18.51 9.39
C ILE A 155 -9.97 19.16 9.97
N LYS A 156 -8.96 18.32 10.25
CA LYS A 156 -7.62 18.77 10.66
C LYS A 156 -6.67 18.77 9.47
N LYS A 157 -5.60 19.57 9.54
CA LYS A 157 -4.50 19.51 8.58
C LYS A 157 -3.90 18.09 8.60
N GLY A 158 -3.66 17.52 7.42
CA GLY A 158 -3.12 16.17 7.23
C GLY A 158 -4.17 15.06 7.28
N GLN A 159 -5.44 15.37 7.52
CA GLN A 159 -6.50 14.35 7.53
C GLN A 159 -6.83 13.86 6.10
N ILE A 160 -7.06 12.56 5.96
CA ILE A 160 -7.55 11.95 4.71
C ILE A 160 -9.00 12.38 4.46
N LEU A 161 -9.24 12.98 3.29
CA LEU A 161 -10.56 13.42 2.85
C LEU A 161 -11.19 12.44 1.84
N ALA A 162 -10.36 11.88 0.97
CA ALA A 162 -10.75 10.84 0.03
C ALA A 162 -9.69 9.74 -0.02
N GLY A 163 -10.12 8.47 0.01
CA GLY A 163 -9.25 7.33 -0.21
C GLY A 163 -9.10 7.06 -1.70
N GLY A 164 -7.92 6.68 -2.16
CA GLY A 164 -7.72 6.29 -3.56
C GLY A 164 -7.82 4.79 -3.78
N ALA A 165 -7.42 4.36 -4.98
CA ALA A 165 -7.40 2.96 -5.37
C ALA A 165 -6.58 2.12 -4.36
N ALA A 166 -7.07 0.91 -4.05
CA ALA A 166 -6.45 0.01 -3.10
C ALA A 166 -6.24 0.58 -1.68
N THR A 167 -7.16 1.45 -1.21
CA THR A 167 -7.18 1.91 0.18
C THR A 167 -8.57 1.73 0.81
N ALA A 168 -8.61 1.40 2.09
CA ALA A 168 -9.85 1.26 2.86
C ALA A 168 -9.66 1.88 4.24
N GLY A 169 -10.54 2.83 4.61
CA GLY A 169 -10.48 3.49 5.92
C GLY A 169 -9.16 4.22 6.21
N GLY A 170 -8.48 4.71 5.18
CA GLY A 170 -7.19 5.41 5.31
C GLY A 170 -5.98 4.49 5.45
N LYS A 171 -6.16 3.18 5.31
CA LYS A 171 -5.08 2.18 5.29
C LYS A 171 -4.94 1.56 3.91
N LEU A 172 -3.75 1.05 3.62
CA LEU A 172 -3.48 0.24 2.44
C LEU A 172 -4.36 -1.02 2.46
N ALA A 173 -5.01 -1.32 1.33
CA ALA A 173 -5.98 -2.38 1.17
C ALA A 173 -5.88 -2.96 -0.26
N LEU A 174 -4.83 -3.74 -0.50
CA LEU A 174 -4.51 -4.30 -1.81
C LEU A 174 -5.46 -5.43 -2.25
N GLY A 175 -6.20 -6.05 -1.32
CA GLY A 175 -7.02 -7.23 -1.58
C GLY A 175 -8.28 -7.32 -0.72
N LYS A 176 -8.69 -8.56 -0.46
CA LYS A 176 -9.88 -8.95 0.31
C LYS A 176 -9.52 -10.04 1.32
N ASN A 177 -10.22 -10.06 2.45
CA ASN A 177 -10.13 -11.17 3.39
C ASN A 177 -11.13 -12.24 2.95
N VAL A 178 -10.68 -13.49 2.87
CA VAL A 178 -11.51 -14.64 2.51
C VAL A 178 -11.34 -15.76 3.52
N LEU A 179 -12.36 -16.59 3.69
CA LEU A 179 -12.28 -17.79 4.52
C LEU A 179 -11.51 -18.86 3.75
N VAL A 180 -10.48 -19.42 4.37
CA VAL A 180 -9.61 -20.46 3.79
C VAL A 180 -9.61 -21.67 4.70
N ALA A 181 -9.69 -22.86 4.10
CA ALA A 181 -9.53 -24.13 4.79
C ALA A 181 -8.33 -24.87 4.20
N TYR A 182 -7.48 -25.42 5.07
CA TYR A 182 -6.36 -26.26 4.67
C TYR A 182 -6.78 -27.73 4.73
N MET A 183 -7.16 -28.30 3.59
CA MET A 183 -7.47 -29.72 3.44
C MET A 183 -7.26 -30.17 2.00
N PRO A 184 -6.84 -31.42 1.76
CA PRO A 184 -6.87 -31.99 0.41
C PRO A 184 -8.32 -32.11 -0.08
N TRP A 185 -8.59 -31.77 -1.34
CA TRP A 185 -9.93 -31.87 -1.92
C TRP A 185 -9.90 -32.48 -3.31
N GLU A 186 -10.16 -33.79 -3.39
CA GLU A 186 -10.32 -34.54 -4.66
C GLU A 186 -9.20 -34.31 -5.71
N GLY A 187 -8.00 -33.93 -5.26
CA GLY A 187 -6.88 -33.59 -6.15
C GLY A 187 -6.97 -32.23 -6.84
N TYR A 188 -8.04 -31.45 -6.65
CA TYR A 188 -8.18 -30.11 -7.26
C TYR A 188 -7.19 -29.07 -6.70
N ASN A 189 -6.64 -29.32 -5.51
CA ASN A 189 -5.58 -28.51 -4.90
C ASN A 189 -4.22 -29.20 -4.95
N PHE A 190 -3.94 -29.97 -6.00
CA PHE A 190 -2.63 -30.56 -6.24
C PHE A 190 -1.57 -29.47 -6.54
N GLU A 191 -0.34 -29.69 -6.07
CA GLU A 191 0.76 -28.70 -6.11
C GLU A 191 0.36 -27.35 -5.49
N ASP A 192 0.39 -26.28 -6.29
CA ASP A 192 0.08 -24.91 -5.89
C ASP A 192 -1.31 -24.44 -6.39
N ALA A 193 -2.15 -25.38 -6.85
CA ALA A 193 -3.48 -25.05 -7.32
C ALA A 193 -4.40 -24.62 -6.16
N VAL A 194 -5.20 -23.57 -6.40
CA VAL A 194 -6.16 -23.06 -5.43
C VAL A 194 -7.58 -23.33 -5.91
N LEU A 195 -8.31 -24.13 -5.16
CA LEU A 195 -9.74 -24.33 -5.37
C LEU A 195 -10.51 -23.15 -4.78
N ILE A 196 -11.36 -22.52 -5.60
CA ILE A 196 -12.15 -21.36 -5.21
C ILE A 196 -13.65 -21.68 -5.25
N SER A 197 -14.40 -21.11 -4.31
CA SER A 197 -15.86 -21.17 -4.34
C SER A 197 -16.42 -20.20 -5.38
N GLU A 198 -17.44 -20.61 -6.13
CA GLU A 198 -18.18 -19.74 -7.05
C GLU A 198 -18.77 -18.49 -6.38
N ARG A 199 -18.99 -18.56 -5.06
CA ARG A 199 -19.40 -17.41 -4.26
C ARG A 199 -18.52 -16.18 -4.49
N LEU A 200 -17.20 -16.37 -4.69
CA LEU A 200 -16.27 -15.27 -4.94
C LEU A 200 -16.57 -14.52 -6.25
N VAL A 201 -17.15 -15.22 -7.23
CA VAL A 201 -17.57 -14.67 -8.51
C VAL A 201 -18.90 -13.94 -8.36
N TYR A 202 -19.91 -14.60 -7.78
CA TYR A 202 -21.25 -14.01 -7.61
C TYR A 202 -21.27 -12.78 -6.70
N GLU A 203 -20.36 -12.69 -5.73
CA GLU A 203 -20.23 -11.54 -4.84
C GLU A 203 -19.25 -10.45 -5.34
N ASP A 204 -18.71 -10.59 -6.56
CA ASP A 204 -17.76 -9.63 -7.17
C ASP A 204 -16.54 -9.32 -6.28
N ILE A 205 -16.03 -10.32 -5.53
CA ILE A 205 -15.00 -10.10 -4.51
C ILE A 205 -13.67 -9.66 -5.15
N TYR A 206 -13.28 -10.29 -6.26
CA TYR A 206 -12.02 -10.02 -6.96
C TYR A 206 -12.20 -9.25 -8.29
N THR A 207 -13.35 -8.60 -8.47
CA THR A 207 -13.64 -7.81 -9.68
C THR A 207 -12.78 -6.55 -9.73
N SER A 208 -12.14 -6.27 -10.87
CA SER A 208 -11.27 -5.10 -11.09
C SER A 208 -11.61 -4.37 -12.39
N PHE A 209 -11.24 -3.09 -12.48
CA PHE A 209 -11.48 -2.26 -13.67
C PHE A 209 -10.18 -1.97 -14.42
N GLN A 210 -10.19 -2.25 -15.72
CA GLN A 210 -9.10 -1.93 -16.64
C GLN A 210 -9.54 -0.89 -17.67
N ILE A 211 -8.68 0.12 -17.92
CA ILE A 211 -8.95 1.20 -18.86
C ILE A 211 -7.93 1.15 -19.99
N ARG A 212 -8.41 0.86 -21.21
CA ARG A 212 -7.60 0.85 -22.44
C ARG A 212 -7.89 2.10 -23.27
N LYS A 213 -6.82 2.79 -23.71
CA LYS A 213 -6.91 3.91 -24.64
C LYS A 213 -6.49 3.42 -26.01
N TYR A 214 -7.36 3.62 -27.00
CA TYR A 214 -7.04 3.40 -28.41
C TYR A 214 -6.91 4.78 -29.06
N GLU A 215 -5.83 5.00 -29.80
CA GLU A 215 -5.57 6.25 -30.51
C GLU A 215 -5.40 5.95 -31.98
N ILE A 216 -6.22 6.59 -32.82
CA ILE A 216 -6.16 6.45 -34.27
C ILE A 216 -5.59 7.75 -34.81
N LYS A 217 -4.49 7.64 -35.56
CA LYS A 217 -3.89 8.76 -36.28
C LYS A 217 -4.09 8.55 -37.76
N THR A 218 -4.78 9.49 -38.39
CA THR A 218 -4.93 9.53 -39.84
C THR A 218 -3.84 10.42 -40.42
N HIS A 219 -3.04 9.88 -41.33
CA HIS A 219 -2.03 10.64 -42.06
C HIS A 219 -2.47 10.77 -43.51
N VAL A 220 -2.36 11.98 -44.06
CA VAL A 220 -2.56 12.21 -45.49
C VAL A 220 -1.31 11.72 -46.22
N ILE A 221 -1.46 10.70 -47.07
CA ILE A 221 -0.39 10.19 -47.91
C ILE A 221 -0.36 11.02 -49.20
N GLN A 222 0.69 11.82 -49.41
CA GLN A 222 0.96 12.44 -50.71
C GLN A 222 1.67 11.42 -51.61
N TYR A 223 0.98 10.91 -52.62
CA TYR A 223 1.62 10.16 -53.70
C TYR A 223 2.44 11.13 -54.57
N LYS A 224 3.76 11.22 -54.34
CA LYS A 224 4.68 11.69 -55.39
C LYS A 224 4.78 10.57 -56.42
N ARG A 225 4.14 10.75 -57.58
CA ARG A 225 4.39 9.95 -58.80
C ARG A 225 5.86 10.15 -59.19
N ILE A 226 6.75 9.25 -58.76
CA ILE A 226 8.09 9.14 -59.33
C ILE A 226 7.95 8.26 -60.57
N LEU A 227 7.83 8.90 -61.73
CA LEU A 227 8.10 8.27 -63.02
C LEU A 227 9.61 7.98 -63.08
N LYS A 228 10.02 6.78 -62.68
CA LYS A 228 11.33 6.26 -63.13
C LYS A 228 11.12 5.75 -64.55
N MET A 229 11.46 6.59 -65.53
CA MET A 229 11.89 6.08 -66.84
C MET A 229 13.23 5.37 -66.61
N GLN A 230 13.23 4.05 -66.76
CA GLN A 230 14.48 3.33 -67.04
C GLN A 230 14.73 3.48 -68.54
N TYR A 231 15.89 4.04 -68.88
CA TYR A 231 16.55 3.80 -70.16
C TYR A 231 17.31 2.47 -70.08
#